data_AF-A0A7Y5MPL3-F1
#
_entry.id   AF-A0A7Y5MPL3-F1
#
_cell.length_a   1.000
_cell.length_b   1.000
_cell.length_c   1.000
_cell.angle_alpha   90.00
_cell.angle_beta   90.00
_cell.angle_gamma   90.00
#
_symmetry.space_group_name_H-M   'P 1'
#
loop_
_entity.id
_entity.type
_entity.pdbx_description
1 polymer ?
#
loop_
_entity_poly.entity_id
_entity_poly.type
_entity_poly.pdbx_seq_one_letter_code
_entity_poly.pdbx_strand_id
1 'polypeptide(L)'
;MSLQEWLSIATKGLAAEGRERVRREIEAHYEAAVEEASEQGLDTEVAQPTALRALGDCGKAQRRFNRVFLTEVEEAACKEMLRGNGFFQTEVGSWMMWSCLMIPAYTFPYNQMFLGQRWILPGLCGIALFVFWHVFSQSLSRFLNIPMALFAHAALSIPLTIALILCLLHGLQWASLISDRQAMVAQSDSVFLVPFILSPSVWVTFRMYRKVRGHAGGTATT
;
A
#
# COMPACT_ATOMS: atom_id res chain seq x y z
N MET A 1 6.31 -35.23 25.53
CA MET A 1 6.24 -34.49 24.26
C MET A 1 7.45 -34.86 23.43
N SER A 2 7.27 -35.21 22.16
CA SER A 2 8.38 -35.49 21.23
C SER A 2 8.82 -34.20 20.51
N LEU A 3 9.98 -34.24 19.83
CA LEU A 3 10.41 -33.12 18.96
C LEU A 3 9.37 -32.79 17.88
N GLN A 4 8.76 -33.82 17.28
CA GLN A 4 7.74 -33.64 16.23
C GLN A 4 6.48 -32.95 16.76
N GLU A 5 6.05 -33.30 17.96
CA GLU A 5 4.91 -32.64 18.63
C GLU A 5 5.25 -31.18 18.98
N TRP A 6 6.47 -30.92 19.48
CA TRP A 6 6.95 -29.56 19.74
C TRP A 6 6.96 -28.71 18.47
N LEU A 7 7.52 -29.23 17.37
CA LEU A 7 7.61 -28.55 16.06
C LEU A 7 6.22 -28.29 15.47
N SER A 8 5.31 -29.25 15.58
CA SER A 8 3.91 -29.10 15.12
C SER A 8 3.22 -27.91 15.80
N ILE A 9 3.39 -27.76 17.11
CA ILE A 9 2.81 -26.64 17.88
C ILE A 9 3.55 -25.33 17.55
N ALA A 10 4.87 -25.35 17.58
CA ALA A 10 5.69 -24.15 17.39
C ALA A 10 5.54 -23.54 15.99
N THR A 11 5.32 -24.35 14.96
CA THR A 11 5.21 -23.87 13.57
C THR A 11 3.77 -23.68 13.08
N LYS A 12 2.77 -23.88 13.95
CA LYS A 12 1.35 -23.78 13.59
C LYS A 12 0.99 -22.37 13.10
N GLY A 13 0.44 -22.31 11.89
CA GLY A 13 -0.02 -21.09 11.21
C GLY A 13 1.03 -20.43 10.32
N LEU A 14 2.27 -20.92 10.30
CA LEU A 14 3.30 -20.47 9.36
C LEU A 14 3.02 -20.97 7.95
N ALA A 15 3.33 -20.13 6.96
CA ALA A 15 3.43 -20.50 5.55
C ALA A 15 4.37 -21.70 5.36
N ALA A 16 4.15 -22.48 4.29
CA ALA A 16 4.86 -23.74 4.07
C ALA A 16 6.40 -23.56 4.06
N GLU A 17 6.90 -22.53 3.38
CA GLU A 17 8.33 -22.23 3.31
C GLU A 17 8.91 -21.84 4.69
N GLY A 18 8.22 -20.98 5.43
CA GLY A 18 8.64 -20.57 6.78
C GLY A 18 8.65 -21.73 7.76
N ARG A 19 7.64 -22.61 7.69
CA ARG A 19 7.55 -23.85 8.47
C ARG A 19 8.75 -24.75 8.21
N GLU A 20 9.07 -25.00 6.94
CA GLU A 20 10.17 -25.89 6.57
C GLU A 20 11.54 -25.33 6.96
N ARG A 21 11.73 -24.00 6.85
CA ARG A 21 12.96 -23.35 7.30
C ARG A 21 13.15 -23.47 8.81
N VAL A 22 12.11 -23.15 9.59
CA VAL A 22 12.14 -23.28 11.06
C VAL A 22 12.36 -24.73 11.48
N ARG A 23 11.72 -25.69 10.79
CA ARG A 23 11.88 -27.12 11.05
C ARG A 23 13.35 -27.55 10.94
N ARG A 24 14.00 -27.25 9.81
CA ARG A 24 15.41 -27.59 9.57
C ARG A 24 16.35 -26.95 10.58
N GLU A 25 16.15 -25.68 10.91
CA GLU A 25 17.00 -24.95 11.86
C GLU A 25 16.89 -25.52 13.27
N ILE A 26 15.67 -25.82 13.73
CA ILE A 26 15.45 -26.39 15.06
C ILE A 26 15.92 -27.85 15.14
N GLU A 27 15.74 -28.65 14.08
CA GLU A 27 16.29 -30.01 14.02
C GLU A 27 17.81 -30.00 14.12
N ALA A 28 18.50 -29.14 13.36
CA ALA A 28 19.95 -28.99 13.45
C ALA A 28 20.43 -28.56 14.85
N HIS A 29 19.73 -27.60 15.49
CA HIS A 29 20.05 -27.20 16.86
C HIS A 29 19.76 -28.29 17.90
N TYR A 30 18.70 -29.07 17.68
CA TYR A 30 18.37 -30.20 18.55
C TYR A 30 19.42 -31.30 18.44
N GLU A 31 19.83 -31.67 17.23
CA GLU A 31 20.89 -32.66 16.98
C GLU A 31 22.21 -32.23 17.62
N ALA A 32 22.64 -30.98 17.40
CA ALA A 32 23.83 -30.44 18.03
C ALA A 32 23.77 -30.46 19.57
N ALA A 33 22.60 -30.16 20.16
CA ALA A 33 22.41 -30.19 21.60
C ALA A 33 22.41 -31.63 22.17
N VAL A 34 21.92 -32.61 21.41
CA VAL A 34 22.00 -34.03 21.78
C VAL A 34 23.44 -34.53 21.70
N GLU A 35 24.18 -34.15 20.66
CA GLU A 35 25.59 -34.47 20.49
C GLU A 35 26.43 -33.88 21.62
N GLU A 36 26.26 -32.59 21.92
CA GLU A 36 26.95 -31.92 23.04
C GLU A 36 26.66 -32.60 24.38
N ALA A 37 25.41 -32.99 24.65
CA ALA A 37 25.04 -33.72 25.85
C ALA A 37 25.70 -35.12 25.89
N SER A 38 25.80 -35.80 24.75
CA SER A 38 26.47 -37.10 24.64
C SER A 38 27.98 -36.98 24.87
N GLU A 39 28.63 -35.93 24.36
CA GLU A 39 30.05 -35.65 24.62
C GLU A 39 30.33 -35.37 26.11
N GLN A 40 29.34 -34.84 26.82
CA GLN A 40 29.37 -34.67 28.28
C GLN A 40 29.12 -35.98 29.05
N GLY A 41 28.99 -37.11 28.36
CA GLY A 41 28.81 -38.44 28.95
C GLY A 41 27.37 -38.73 29.39
N LEU A 42 26.39 -37.93 28.95
CA LEU A 42 24.98 -38.25 29.18
C LEU A 42 24.53 -39.33 28.21
N ASP A 43 23.79 -40.31 28.74
CA ASP A 43 23.14 -41.32 27.90
C ASP A 43 22.06 -40.68 27.01
N THR A 44 21.80 -41.31 25.85
CA THR A 44 20.87 -40.79 24.82
C THR A 44 19.46 -40.59 25.38
N GLU A 45 19.02 -41.47 26.29
CA GLU A 45 17.71 -41.38 26.96
C GLU A 45 17.57 -40.12 27.83
N VAL A 46 18.70 -39.55 28.30
CA VAL A 46 18.75 -38.32 29.11
C VAL A 46 19.08 -37.10 28.25
N ALA A 47 19.93 -37.27 27.24
CA ALA A 47 20.34 -36.21 26.31
C ALA A 47 19.14 -35.64 25.53
N GLN A 48 18.27 -36.50 24.99
CA GLN A 48 17.12 -36.08 24.18
C GLN A 48 16.10 -35.21 24.96
N PRO A 49 15.60 -35.60 26.15
CA PRO A 49 14.76 -34.73 26.96
C PRO A 49 15.44 -33.43 27.38
N THR A 50 16.76 -33.46 27.59
CA THR A 50 17.55 -32.28 27.96
C THR A 50 17.61 -31.28 26.80
N ALA A 51 17.92 -31.75 25.58
CA ALA A 51 17.89 -30.94 24.36
C ALA A 51 16.48 -30.38 24.09
N LEU A 52 15.43 -31.20 24.26
CA LEU A 52 14.05 -30.74 24.08
C LEU A 52 13.66 -29.65 25.11
N ARG A 53 14.15 -29.76 26.36
CA ARG A 53 13.94 -28.75 27.39
C ARG A 53 14.67 -27.44 27.07
N ALA A 54 15.84 -27.51 26.45
CA ALA A 54 16.61 -26.33 26.03
C ALA A 54 15.88 -25.50 24.95
N LEU A 55 15.05 -26.13 24.10
CA LEU A 55 14.21 -25.42 23.13
C LEU A 55 13.13 -24.54 23.79
N GLY A 56 12.75 -24.84 25.04
CA GLY A 56 11.79 -24.07 25.81
C GLY A 56 10.32 -24.28 25.41
N ASP A 57 9.47 -23.29 25.71
CA ASP A 57 8.02 -23.36 25.50
C ASP A 57 7.63 -23.17 24.03
N CYS A 58 6.98 -24.18 23.44
CA CYS A 58 6.56 -24.19 22.04
C CYS A 58 5.56 -23.07 21.71
N GLY A 59 4.69 -22.67 22.64
CA GLY A 59 3.75 -21.56 22.44
C GLY A 59 4.42 -20.18 22.38
N LYS A 60 5.46 -19.96 23.19
CA LYS A 60 6.31 -18.76 23.12
C LYS A 60 7.10 -18.73 21.80
N ALA A 61 7.64 -19.87 21.38
CA ALA A 61 8.33 -20.00 20.09
C ALA A 61 7.37 -19.68 18.92
N GLN A 62 6.16 -20.23 18.93
CA GLN A 62 5.12 -19.95 17.92
C GLN A 62 4.85 -18.45 17.76
N ARG A 63 4.61 -17.74 18.86
CA ARG A 63 4.39 -16.28 18.82
C ARG A 63 5.60 -15.51 18.29
N ARG A 64 6.82 -16.02 18.51
CA ARG A 64 8.04 -15.41 17.96
C ARG A 64 8.14 -15.69 16.46
N PHE A 65 7.90 -16.92 16.02
CA PHE A 65 7.94 -17.27 14.61
C PHE A 65 6.86 -16.54 13.80
N ASN A 66 5.62 -16.44 14.28
CA ASN A 66 4.54 -15.67 13.61
C ASN A 66 4.83 -14.17 13.48
N ARG A 67 5.79 -13.63 14.24
CA ARG A 67 6.23 -12.23 14.09
C ARG A 67 7.29 -12.07 13.01
N VAL A 68 8.11 -13.10 12.79
CA VAL A 68 9.26 -13.06 11.88
C VAL A 68 8.93 -13.66 10.52
N PHE A 69 8.14 -14.72 10.46
CA PHE A 69 7.77 -15.40 9.23
C PHE A 69 6.35 -15.03 8.80
N LEU A 70 6.06 -15.21 7.50
CA LEU A 70 4.71 -15.06 6.98
C LEU A 70 3.82 -16.19 7.49
N THR A 71 2.63 -15.82 7.93
CA THR A 71 1.55 -16.78 8.16
C THR A 71 0.91 -17.21 6.83
N GLU A 72 0.17 -18.32 6.83
CA GLU A 72 -0.55 -18.81 5.64
C GLU A 72 -1.49 -17.73 5.06
N VAL A 73 -2.14 -16.94 5.92
CA VAL A 73 -3.02 -15.84 5.52
C VAL A 73 -2.24 -14.69 4.88
N GLU A 74 -1.09 -14.34 5.45
CA GLU A 74 -0.24 -13.28 4.89
C GLU A 74 0.39 -13.69 3.55
N GLU A 75 0.80 -14.95 3.41
CA GLU A 75 1.32 -15.49 2.14
C GLU A 75 0.23 -15.48 1.06
N ALA A 76 -1.00 -15.89 1.39
CA ALA A 76 -2.13 -15.84 0.47
C ALA A 76 -2.44 -14.40 0.02
N ALA A 77 -2.46 -13.45 0.96
CA ALA A 77 -2.63 -12.03 0.65
C ALA A 77 -1.49 -11.51 -0.25
N CYS A 78 -0.25 -11.91 0.02
CA CYS A 78 0.90 -11.53 -0.80
C CYS A 78 0.80 -12.11 -2.21
N LYS A 79 0.40 -13.38 -2.36
CA LYS A 79 0.17 -14.02 -3.67
C LYS A 79 -0.93 -13.30 -4.45
N GLU A 80 -2.01 -12.89 -3.79
CA GLU A 80 -3.09 -12.15 -4.43
C GLU A 80 -2.65 -10.75 -4.89
N MET A 81 -1.84 -10.06 -4.07
CA MET A 81 -1.23 -8.79 -4.47
C MET A 81 -0.28 -8.94 -5.67
N LEU A 82 0.52 -10.01 -5.69
CA LEU A 82 1.46 -10.29 -6.78
C LEU A 82 0.76 -10.73 -8.09
N ARG A 83 -0.43 -11.34 -8.00
CA ARG A 83 -1.21 -11.74 -9.19
C ARG A 83 -1.81 -10.56 -9.98
N GLY A 84 -1.62 -9.32 -9.52
CA GLY A 84 -1.86 -8.15 -10.36
C GLY A 84 -3.29 -7.60 -10.39
N ASN A 85 -4.17 -8.07 -9.50
CA ASN A 85 -5.55 -7.55 -9.39
C ASN A 85 -5.77 -6.57 -8.21
N GLY A 86 -4.81 -6.37 -7.31
CA GLY A 86 -5.18 -6.06 -5.92
C GLY A 86 -5.01 -4.65 -5.35
N PHE A 87 -4.47 -3.65 -6.06
CA PHE A 87 -4.25 -2.33 -5.42
C PHE A 87 -4.66 -1.10 -6.25
N PHE A 88 -4.53 -1.15 -7.57
CA PHE A 88 -5.08 -0.09 -8.44
C PHE A 88 -6.55 -0.31 -8.81
N GLN A 89 -7.09 -1.51 -8.55
CA GLN A 89 -8.51 -1.83 -8.71
C GLN A 89 -9.30 -1.75 -7.41
N THR A 90 -8.64 -1.66 -6.24
CA THR A 90 -9.36 -1.50 -4.97
C THR A 90 -9.88 -0.08 -4.88
N GLU A 91 -10.95 0.07 -4.10
CA GLU A 91 -11.84 1.23 -4.13
C GLU A 91 -11.14 2.60 -4.15
N VAL A 92 -9.95 2.76 -3.59
CA VAL A 92 -9.17 4.01 -3.65
C VAL A 92 -8.90 4.48 -5.09
N GLY A 93 -8.56 3.57 -6.00
CA GLY A 93 -8.41 3.90 -7.43
C GLY A 93 -9.73 4.34 -8.05
N SER A 94 -10.83 3.69 -7.65
CA SER A 94 -12.19 4.05 -8.07
C SER A 94 -12.63 5.40 -7.50
N TRP A 95 -12.46 5.65 -6.20
CA TRP A 95 -12.78 6.91 -5.53
C TRP A 95 -11.95 8.07 -6.09
N MET A 96 -10.66 7.85 -6.37
CA MET A 96 -9.80 8.85 -7.00
C MET A 96 -10.28 9.14 -8.44
N MET A 97 -10.64 8.10 -9.20
CA MET A 97 -11.20 8.25 -10.55
C MET A 97 -12.56 8.98 -10.53
N TRP A 98 -13.49 8.59 -9.65
CA TRP A 98 -14.78 9.27 -9.46
C TRP A 98 -14.58 10.71 -9.02
N SER A 99 -13.62 11.01 -8.15
CA SER A 99 -13.33 12.39 -7.74
C SER A 99 -12.81 13.22 -8.92
N CYS A 100 -11.90 12.67 -9.72
CA CYS A 100 -11.38 13.36 -10.92
C CYS A 100 -12.45 13.59 -11.99
N LEU A 101 -13.48 12.72 -12.10
CA LEU A 101 -14.58 12.89 -13.06
C LEU A 101 -15.71 13.79 -12.53
N MET A 102 -16.01 13.72 -11.24
CA MET A 102 -17.12 14.46 -10.64
C MET A 102 -16.76 15.92 -10.39
N ILE A 103 -15.52 16.26 -10.02
CA ILE A 103 -15.11 17.66 -9.79
C ILE A 103 -15.36 18.54 -11.05
N PRO A 104 -14.96 18.13 -12.28
CA PRO A 104 -15.32 18.86 -13.50
C PRO A 104 -16.83 18.89 -13.76
N ALA A 105 -17.54 17.77 -13.58
CA ALA A 105 -18.99 17.70 -13.83
C ALA A 105 -19.79 18.62 -12.91
N TYR A 106 -19.41 18.74 -11.64
CA TYR A 106 -20.04 19.64 -10.67
C TYR A 106 -19.67 21.12 -10.88
N THR A 107 -18.47 21.40 -11.38
CA THR A 107 -18.03 22.79 -11.66
C THR A 107 -18.50 23.30 -13.02
N PHE A 108 -18.86 22.42 -13.96
CA PHE A 108 -19.33 22.77 -15.30
C PHE A 108 -20.63 23.62 -15.34
N PRO A 109 -21.72 23.28 -14.62
CA PRO A 109 -22.95 24.09 -14.65
C PRO A 109 -22.77 25.45 -13.96
N TYR A 110 -21.91 25.55 -12.94
CA TYR A 110 -21.57 26.85 -12.32
C TYR A 110 -20.82 27.77 -13.29
N ASN A 111 -19.97 27.23 -14.15
CA ASN A 111 -19.27 28.02 -15.17
C ASN A 111 -20.16 28.46 -16.34
N GLN A 112 -21.22 27.71 -16.66
CA GLN A 112 -22.15 28.11 -17.73
C GLN A 112 -22.96 29.38 -17.40
N MET A 113 -23.18 29.68 -16.12
CA MET A 113 -23.96 30.84 -15.69
C MET A 113 -23.18 32.16 -15.81
N PHE A 114 -21.84 32.11 -15.86
CA PHE A 114 -20.97 33.30 -15.86
C PHE A 114 -20.20 33.55 -17.17
N LEU A 115 -19.98 32.54 -18.00
CA LEU A 115 -19.12 32.63 -19.18
C LEU A 115 -19.74 31.82 -20.33
N GLY A 116 -20.40 32.50 -21.28
CA GLY A 116 -21.18 31.86 -22.37
C GLY A 116 -20.46 30.77 -23.18
N GLN A 117 -21.20 30.15 -24.10
CA GLN A 117 -20.99 28.94 -24.93
C GLN A 117 -19.56 28.59 -25.46
N ARG A 118 -18.57 29.47 -25.33
CA ARG A 118 -17.19 29.32 -25.84
C ARG A 118 -16.31 28.28 -25.12
N TRP A 119 -16.71 27.78 -23.95
CA TRP A 119 -15.87 26.85 -23.15
C TRP A 119 -16.24 25.36 -23.24
N ILE A 120 -17.27 25.00 -24.02
CA ILE A 120 -17.69 23.60 -24.18
C ILE A 120 -16.59 22.76 -24.84
N LEU A 121 -15.97 23.29 -25.90
CA LEU A 121 -14.97 22.55 -26.67
C LEU A 121 -13.65 22.32 -25.88
N PRO A 122 -13.06 23.31 -25.18
CA PRO A 122 -11.93 23.07 -24.29
C PRO A 122 -12.21 22.06 -23.17
N GLY A 123 -13.41 22.09 -22.59
CA GLY A 123 -13.83 21.14 -21.55
C GLY A 123 -13.86 19.70 -22.07
N LEU A 124 -14.47 19.49 -23.25
CA LEU A 124 -14.51 18.17 -23.89
C LEU A 124 -13.12 17.69 -24.29
N CYS A 125 -12.25 18.57 -24.80
CA CYS A 125 -10.85 18.23 -25.10
C CYS A 125 -10.09 17.83 -23.83
N GLY A 126 -10.29 18.53 -22.71
CA GLY A 126 -9.68 18.18 -21.43
C GLY A 126 -10.09 16.80 -20.92
N ILE A 127 -11.38 16.47 -20.99
CA ILE A 127 -11.91 15.15 -20.63
C ILE A 127 -11.32 14.07 -21.55
N ALA A 128 -11.30 14.31 -22.87
CA ALA A 128 -10.76 13.34 -23.83
C ALA A 128 -9.25 13.07 -23.61
N LEU A 129 -8.45 14.12 -23.39
CA LEU A 129 -7.03 14.00 -23.09
C LEU A 129 -6.78 13.26 -21.76
N PHE A 130 -7.63 13.49 -20.76
CA PHE A 130 -7.54 12.79 -19.48
C PHE A 130 -7.86 11.29 -19.61
N VAL A 131 -8.95 10.94 -20.32
CA VAL A 131 -9.31 9.54 -20.58
C VAL A 131 -8.21 8.85 -21.39
N PHE A 132 -7.70 9.51 -22.44
CA PHE A 132 -6.58 9.00 -23.24
C PHE A 132 -5.34 8.77 -22.38
N TRP A 133 -4.95 9.75 -21.56
CA TRP A 133 -3.81 9.65 -20.65
C TRP A 133 -3.97 8.48 -19.67
N HIS A 134 -5.16 8.28 -19.12
CA HIS A 134 -5.44 7.19 -18.18
C HIS A 134 -5.26 5.82 -18.85
N VAL A 135 -5.90 5.60 -20.01
CA VAL A 135 -5.79 4.35 -20.77
C VAL A 135 -4.34 4.11 -21.23
N PHE A 136 -3.66 5.17 -21.67
CA PHE A 136 -2.26 5.11 -22.07
C PHE A 136 -1.36 4.74 -20.89
N SER A 137 -1.56 5.34 -19.72
CA SER A 137 -0.76 5.06 -18.51
C SER A 137 -0.93 3.62 -18.01
N GLN A 138 -2.16 3.07 -18.04
CA GLN A 138 -2.42 1.68 -17.69
C GLN A 138 -1.76 0.70 -18.67
N SER A 139 -1.74 1.06 -19.95
CA SER A 139 -1.05 0.25 -20.96
C SER A 139 0.46 0.33 -20.76
N LEU A 140 1.01 1.51 -20.53
CA LEU A 140 2.45 1.74 -20.36
C LEU A 140 3.01 1.03 -19.10
N SER A 141 2.25 0.99 -18.01
CA SER A 141 2.66 0.28 -16.78
C SER A 141 2.75 -1.24 -16.94
N ARG A 142 2.09 -1.82 -17.95
CA ARG A 142 2.23 -3.25 -18.28
C ARG A 142 3.50 -3.55 -19.06
N PHE A 143 4.07 -2.56 -19.75
CA PHE A 143 5.24 -2.74 -20.60
C PHE A 143 6.55 -2.27 -19.95
N LEU A 144 6.50 -1.38 -18.96
CA LEU A 144 7.70 -0.89 -18.26
C LEU A 144 7.88 -1.58 -16.91
N ASN A 145 9.14 -1.92 -16.57
CA ASN A 145 9.54 -2.39 -15.25
C ASN A 145 9.03 -1.41 -14.17
N ILE A 146 8.46 -1.92 -13.08
CA ILE A 146 7.78 -1.14 -12.00
C ILE A 146 8.53 0.16 -11.59
N PRO A 147 9.86 0.17 -11.37
CA PRO A 147 10.55 1.41 -11.00
C PRO A 147 10.56 2.47 -12.11
N MET A 148 10.63 2.06 -13.38
CA MET A 148 10.58 2.97 -14.53
C MET A 148 9.17 3.52 -14.74
N ALA A 149 8.13 2.72 -14.51
CA ALA A 149 6.74 3.17 -14.59
C ALA A 149 6.44 4.25 -13.53
N LEU A 150 6.93 4.08 -12.31
CA LEU A 150 6.82 5.09 -11.24
C LEU A 150 7.56 6.39 -11.59
N PHE A 151 8.77 6.28 -12.15
CA PHE A 151 9.54 7.45 -12.57
C PHE A 151 8.85 8.20 -13.71
N ALA A 152 8.39 7.49 -14.75
CA ALA A 152 7.65 8.09 -15.87
C ALA A 152 6.34 8.73 -15.40
N HIS A 153 5.62 8.10 -14.47
CA HIS A 153 4.40 8.65 -13.92
C HIS A 153 4.66 9.93 -13.10
N ALA A 154 5.69 9.94 -12.26
CA ALA A 154 6.09 11.14 -11.52
C ALA A 154 6.54 12.27 -12.46
N ALA A 155 7.38 11.96 -13.45
CA ALA A 155 7.91 12.92 -14.40
C ALA A 155 6.82 13.60 -15.26
N LEU A 156 5.69 12.92 -15.51
CA LEU A 156 4.62 13.43 -16.36
C LEU A 156 3.43 14.00 -15.56
N SER A 157 3.13 13.45 -14.38
CA SER A 157 2.04 13.95 -13.53
C SER A 157 2.39 15.25 -12.80
N ILE A 158 3.65 15.44 -12.39
CA ILE A 158 4.09 16.65 -11.67
C ILE A 158 3.96 17.92 -12.54
N PRO A 159 4.43 17.96 -13.81
CA PRO A 159 4.25 19.12 -14.66
C PRO A 159 2.77 19.40 -14.96
N LEU A 160 1.96 18.36 -15.14
CA LEU A 160 0.53 18.50 -15.43
C LEU A 160 -0.23 19.08 -14.23
N THR A 161 0.09 18.63 -13.02
CA THR A 161 -0.49 19.17 -11.79
C THR A 161 -0.04 20.61 -11.54
N ILE A 162 1.24 20.93 -11.77
CA ILE A 162 1.72 22.31 -11.71
C ILE A 162 0.98 23.19 -12.72
N ALA A 163 0.84 22.74 -13.98
CA ALA A 163 0.12 23.48 -15.01
C ALA A 163 -1.36 23.71 -14.62
N LEU A 164 -2.03 22.71 -14.05
CA LEU A 164 -3.40 22.83 -13.57
C LEU A 164 -3.52 23.83 -12.41
N ILE A 165 -2.59 23.78 -11.44
CA ILE A 165 -2.53 24.74 -10.34
C ILE A 165 -2.32 26.16 -10.87
N LEU A 166 -1.40 26.36 -11.81
CA LEU A 166 -1.16 27.67 -12.42
C LEU A 166 -2.39 28.17 -13.18
N CYS A 167 -3.09 27.31 -13.92
CA CYS A 167 -4.36 27.67 -14.57
C CYS A 167 -5.44 28.06 -13.55
N LEU A 168 -5.55 27.33 -12.43
CA LEU A 168 -6.50 27.66 -11.36
C LEU A 168 -6.14 28.97 -10.66
N LEU A 169 -4.87 29.20 -10.34
CA LEU A 169 -4.38 30.45 -9.73
C LEU A 169 -4.64 31.64 -10.66
N HIS A 170 -4.36 31.48 -11.95
CA HIS A 170 -4.66 32.51 -12.93
C HIS A 170 -6.18 32.74 -13.04
N GLY A 171 -6.98 31.67 -13.06
CA GLY A 171 -8.44 31.75 -13.00
C GLY A 171 -8.95 32.49 -11.75
N LEU A 172 -8.36 32.25 -10.58
CA LEU A 172 -8.68 32.96 -9.33
C LEU A 172 -8.28 34.43 -9.38
N GLN A 173 -7.14 34.76 -9.98
CA GLN A 173 -6.71 36.14 -10.18
C GLN A 173 -7.65 36.89 -11.13
N TRP A 174 -8.15 36.22 -12.18
CA TRP A 174 -9.19 36.78 -13.03
C TRP A 174 -10.53 36.92 -12.30
N ALA A 175 -10.90 35.91 -11.51
CA ALA A 175 -12.11 35.95 -10.70
C ALA A 175 -12.05 37.06 -9.64
N SER A 176 -10.89 37.35 -9.04
CA SER A 176 -10.74 38.48 -8.10
C SER A 176 -10.86 39.82 -8.84
N LEU A 177 -10.30 39.96 -10.04
CA LEU A 177 -10.46 41.17 -10.85
C LEU A 177 -11.93 41.40 -11.27
N ILE A 178 -12.65 40.32 -11.58
CA ILE A 178 -14.08 40.37 -11.89
C ILE A 178 -14.89 40.62 -10.61
N SER A 179 -14.52 40.00 -9.50
CA SER A 179 -15.15 40.18 -8.19
C SER A 179 -14.95 41.59 -7.66
N ASP A 180 -13.80 42.24 -7.87
CA ASP A 180 -13.61 43.64 -7.48
C ASP A 180 -14.49 44.56 -8.33
N ARG A 181 -14.62 44.27 -9.63
CA ARG A 181 -15.59 44.95 -10.50
C ARG A 181 -17.04 44.68 -10.11
N GLN A 182 -17.36 43.48 -9.62
CA GLN A 182 -18.70 43.13 -9.15
C GLN A 182 -18.96 43.55 -7.71
N ALA A 183 -17.96 43.69 -6.83
CA ALA A 183 -18.11 44.22 -5.47
C ALA A 183 -18.31 45.74 -5.49
N MET A 184 -17.78 46.42 -6.51
CA MET A 184 -18.23 47.78 -6.86
C MET A 184 -19.71 47.83 -7.29
N VAL A 185 -20.30 46.69 -7.69
CA VAL A 185 -21.72 46.55 -8.07
C VAL A 185 -22.56 45.90 -6.95
N ALA A 186 -21.92 45.16 -6.04
CA ALA A 186 -22.53 44.24 -5.08
C ALA A 186 -21.97 44.46 -3.66
N GLN A 187 -21.78 45.73 -3.27
CA GLN A 187 -22.00 46.20 -1.90
C GLN A 187 -23.49 46.06 -1.53
N SER A 188 -24.01 44.86 -1.76
CA SER A 188 -25.40 44.40 -1.69
C SER A 188 -25.30 42.90 -1.42
N ASP A 189 -25.04 42.61 -0.15
CA ASP A 189 -25.40 41.37 0.54
C ASP A 189 -24.49 40.13 0.41
N SER A 190 -24.44 39.42 1.54
CA SER A 190 -23.25 38.79 2.12
C SER A 190 -23.20 37.25 2.06
N VAL A 191 -21.96 36.77 2.25
CA VAL A 191 -21.37 35.42 2.21
C VAL A 191 -21.83 34.45 3.34
N PHE A 192 -21.80 33.13 3.08
CA PHE A 192 -21.50 32.11 4.11
C PHE A 192 -20.70 30.90 3.54
N LEU A 193 -19.77 30.38 4.35
CA LEU A 193 -18.89 29.23 4.10
C LEU A 193 -19.08 28.18 5.22
N VAL A 194 -18.87 26.89 4.92
CA VAL A 194 -18.72 25.79 5.91
C VAL A 194 -17.64 24.79 5.42
N PRO A 195 -16.79 24.20 6.31
CA PRO A 195 -15.72 23.27 5.94
C PRO A 195 -16.02 21.78 6.24
N PHE A 196 -15.23 20.89 5.64
CA PHE A 196 -15.34 19.41 5.65
C PHE A 196 -14.27 18.73 6.52
N ILE A 197 -14.59 17.55 7.09
CA ILE A 197 -13.72 16.70 7.93
C ILE A 197 -13.51 15.33 7.22
N LEU A 198 -12.29 14.77 7.27
CA LEU A 198 -11.91 13.51 6.61
C LEU A 198 -11.91 12.28 7.53
N SER A 199 -12.01 11.09 6.91
CA SER A 199 -12.47 9.81 7.45
C SER A 199 -11.38 8.81 7.93
N PRO A 200 -11.68 7.91 8.88
CA PRO A 200 -10.75 6.97 9.54
C PRO A 200 -10.07 5.86 8.71
N SER A 201 -10.46 5.64 7.45
CA SER A 201 -9.95 4.51 6.63
C SER A 201 -8.46 4.61 6.25
N VAL A 202 -7.86 5.78 6.42
CA VAL A 202 -6.43 6.05 6.13
C VAL A 202 -5.48 5.33 7.12
N TRP A 203 -5.96 4.97 8.31
CA TRP A 203 -5.11 4.42 9.37
C TRP A 203 -4.74 2.93 9.20
N VAL A 204 -5.55 2.14 8.50
CA VAL A 204 -5.37 0.68 8.41
C VAL A 204 -4.29 0.30 7.39
N THR A 205 -4.18 1.04 6.29
CA THR A 205 -3.22 0.81 5.20
C THR A 205 -1.77 1.04 5.62
N PHE A 206 -1.52 1.91 6.61
CA PHE A 206 -0.18 2.26 7.07
C PHE A 206 0.53 1.13 7.84
N ARG A 207 -0.24 0.25 8.50
CA ARG A 207 0.32 -0.84 9.34
C ARG A 207 0.85 -2.01 8.50
N MET A 208 0.23 -2.33 7.35
CA MET A 208 0.67 -3.40 6.47
C MET A 208 1.98 -3.07 5.73
N TYR A 209 2.15 -1.82 5.30
CA TYR A 209 3.32 -1.39 4.54
C TYR A 209 4.64 -1.53 5.31
N ARG A 210 4.61 -1.35 6.65
CA ARG A 210 5.81 -1.41 7.50
C ARG A 210 6.36 -2.84 7.66
N LYS A 211 5.51 -3.88 7.57
CA LYS A 211 5.93 -5.29 7.73
C LYS A 211 6.59 -5.84 6.46
N VAL A 212 6.07 -5.47 5.30
CA VAL A 212 6.59 -5.90 3.98
C VAL A 212 7.98 -5.30 3.69
N ARG A 213 8.22 -4.05 4.09
CA ARG A 213 9.51 -3.38 3.84
C ARG A 213 10.67 -3.93 4.70
N GLY A 214 10.37 -4.56 5.83
CA GLY A 214 11.38 -5.17 6.71
C GLY A 214 12.00 -6.45 6.12
N HIS A 215 11.24 -7.20 5.30
CA HIS A 215 11.70 -8.46 4.72
C HIS A 215 12.47 -8.29 3.40
N ALA A 216 12.21 -7.22 2.65
CA ALA A 216 12.89 -6.96 1.38
C ALA A 216 14.35 -6.46 1.54
N GLY A 217 14.78 -6.09 2.76
CA GLY A 217 16.13 -5.56 3.02
C GLY A 217 17.17 -6.58 3.51
N GLY A 218 16.80 -7.85 3.67
CA GLY A 218 17.62 -8.85 4.38
C GLY A 218 18.42 -9.84 3.52
N THR A 219 18.37 -9.78 2.19
CA THR A 219 18.99 -10.79 1.29
C THR A 219 20.28 -10.33 0.63
N ALA A 220 21.09 -9.50 1.30
CA ALA A 220 22.36 -9.02 0.74
C ALA A 220 23.49 -9.02 1.78
N THR A 221 23.85 -10.20 2.31
CA THR A 221 25.20 -10.50 2.83
C THR A 221 25.27 -11.98 3.18
N THR A 222 25.88 -12.77 2.29
CA THR A 222 26.71 -13.96 2.53
C THR A 222 27.39 -14.27 1.22
#